data_AF-H3BM69-F1
#
_entry.id   AF-H3BM69-F1
#
_cell.length_a   1.000
_cell.length_b   1.000
_cell.length_c   1.000
_cell.angle_alpha   90.00
_cell.angle_beta   90.00
_cell.angle_gamma   90.00
#
_symmetry.space_group_name_H-M   'P 1'
#
loop_
_entity.id
_entity.type
_entity.pdbx_description
1 polymer ?
#
loop_
_entity_poly.entity_id
_entity_poly.type
_entity_poly.pdbx_seq_one_letter_code
_entity_poly.pdbx_strand_id
1 'polypeptide(L)'
;MFPLRALWLVWALLGVAGSCPEPCACVDKYAHQFADCAYKELREVPEGLPANVTTLSLSANKITVLRRGAFADVTQVTSLWLAHNEVRTVEPGALAVLSQLKNLDLSHNFISSF
;
A
#
# COMPACT_ATOMS: atom_id res chain seq x y z
N MET A 1 -38.29 -7.51 27.76
CA MET A 1 -37.66 -6.30 27.20
C MET A 1 -36.17 -6.34 27.50
N PHE A 2 -35.31 -6.58 26.50
CA PHE A 2 -33.85 -6.58 26.66
C PHE A 2 -33.34 -5.14 26.91
N PRO A 3 -32.40 -4.91 27.85
CA PRO A 3 -32.00 -3.56 28.25
C PRO A 3 -30.99 -2.93 27.27
N LEU A 4 -31.12 -1.62 27.05
CA LEU A 4 -30.32 -0.75 26.16
C LEU A 4 -28.81 -0.63 26.49
N ARG A 5 -28.27 -1.45 27.41
CA ARG A 5 -26.86 -1.39 27.82
C ARG A 5 -25.91 -2.20 26.93
N ALA A 6 -26.42 -2.97 25.97
CA ALA A 6 -25.62 -3.78 25.07
C ALA A 6 -25.01 -3.00 23.87
N LEU A 7 -25.45 -1.76 23.60
CA LEU A 7 -24.96 -1.00 22.44
C LEU A 7 -23.53 -0.46 22.57
N TRP A 8 -22.98 -0.38 23.79
CA TRP A 8 -21.60 0.05 24.02
C TRP A 8 -20.58 -1.09 23.97
N LEU A 9 -21.03 -2.35 24.00
CA LEU A 9 -20.16 -3.54 23.92
C LEU A 9 -20.03 -4.09 22.50
N VAL A 10 -20.91 -3.68 21.58
CA VAL A 10 -20.85 -4.13 20.18
C VAL A 10 -19.79 -3.38 19.38
N TRP A 11 -19.39 -2.17 19.79
CA TRP A 11 -18.39 -1.40 19.02
C TRP A 11 -16.93 -1.75 19.32
N ALA A 12 -16.67 -2.46 20.42
CA ALA A 12 -15.31 -2.86 20.82
C ALA A 12 -14.92 -4.28 20.37
N LEU A 13 -15.79 -4.99 19.65
CA LEU A 13 -15.56 -6.39 19.22
C LEU A 13 -15.42 -6.56 17.69
N LEU A 14 -15.59 -5.49 16.92
CA LEU A 14 -15.18 -5.47 15.52
C LEU A 14 -13.72 -5.04 15.53
N GLY A 15 -12.83 -6.03 15.60
CA GLY A 15 -11.40 -5.81 15.49
C GLY A 15 -11.09 -4.88 14.33
N VAL A 16 -10.07 -4.03 14.50
CA VAL A 16 -9.51 -3.22 13.44
C VAL A 16 -8.87 -4.17 12.44
N ALA A 17 -9.68 -4.84 11.63
CA ALA A 17 -9.23 -5.38 10.37
C ALA A 17 -8.77 -4.14 9.58
N GLY A 18 -7.47 -4.05 9.30
CA GLY A 18 -6.94 -3.00 8.42
C GLY A 18 -7.72 -3.03 7.12
N SER A 19 -8.74 -2.19 7.05
CA SER A 19 -9.57 -2.01 5.87
C SER A 19 -8.68 -1.43 4.79
N CYS A 20 -8.81 -1.91 3.57
CA CYS A 20 -8.08 -1.34 2.45
C CYS A 20 -8.34 0.18 2.38
N PRO A 21 -7.31 1.02 2.28
CA PRO A 21 -7.51 2.47 2.22
C PRO A 21 -8.22 2.81 0.91
N GLU A 22 -9.29 3.61 0.96
CA GLU A 22 -9.82 4.24 -0.25
C GLU A 22 -8.76 5.20 -0.80
N PRO A 23 -8.46 5.21 -2.11
CA PRO A 23 -9.24 4.64 -3.22
C PRO A 23 -8.76 3.25 -3.72
N CYS A 24 -7.97 2.54 -2.94
CA CYS A 24 -7.42 1.23 -3.31
C CYS A 24 -8.45 0.10 -3.12
N ALA A 25 -8.28 -0.96 -3.90
CA ALA A 25 -9.02 -2.21 -3.73
C ALA A 25 -8.06 -3.34 -3.34
N CYS A 26 -8.32 -3.99 -2.22
CA CYS A 26 -7.51 -5.09 -1.74
C CYS A 26 -8.27 -6.40 -1.95
N VAL A 27 -7.61 -7.36 -2.61
CA VAL A 27 -8.21 -8.63 -3.02
C VAL A 27 -7.32 -9.77 -2.54
N ASP A 28 -7.93 -10.81 -1.98
CA ASP A 28 -7.25 -12.09 -1.78
C ASP A 28 -7.42 -12.93 -3.04
N LYS A 29 -6.31 -13.32 -3.66
CA LYS A 29 -6.31 -14.21 -4.82
C LYS A 29 -5.26 -15.28 -4.65
N TYR A 30 -5.69 -16.54 -4.58
CA TYR A 30 -4.82 -17.72 -4.46
C TYR A 30 -3.78 -17.59 -3.32
N ALA A 31 -4.20 -17.11 -2.14
CA ALA A 31 -3.35 -16.88 -0.96
C ALA A 31 -2.32 -15.75 -1.10
N HIS A 32 -2.43 -14.92 -2.14
CA HIS A 32 -1.67 -13.67 -2.27
C HIS A 32 -2.61 -12.48 -2.09
N GLN A 33 -2.24 -11.58 -1.18
CA GLN A 33 -2.98 -10.35 -0.96
C GLN A 33 -2.49 -9.29 -1.95
N PHE A 34 -3.35 -8.96 -2.91
CA PHE A 34 -3.11 -7.96 -3.94
C PHE A 34 -3.76 -6.63 -3.54
N ALA A 35 -2.99 -5.55 -3.48
CA ALA A 35 -3.50 -4.20 -3.33
C ALA A 35 -3.44 -3.46 -4.68
N ASP A 36 -4.60 -3.17 -5.24
CA ASP A 36 -4.76 -2.38 -6.45
C ASP A 36 -4.98 -0.91 -6.11
N CYS A 37 -3.96 -0.10 -6.33
CA CYS A 37 -3.99 1.35 -6.18
C CYS A 37 -3.70 2.06 -7.51
N ALA A 38 -3.83 1.38 -8.65
CA ALA A 38 -3.51 1.95 -9.95
C ALA A 38 -4.60 2.90 -10.46
N TYR A 39 -4.21 3.90 -11.26
CA TYR A 39 -5.11 4.87 -11.89
C TYR A 39 -5.98 5.67 -10.90
N LYS A 40 -5.43 6.03 -9.75
CA LYS A 40 -6.15 6.75 -8.68
C LYS A 40 -5.66 8.18 -8.47
N GLU A 41 -4.81 8.67 -9.36
CA GLU A 41 -4.17 9.99 -9.29
C GLU A 41 -3.36 10.23 -8.00
N LEU A 42 -2.84 9.16 -7.38
CA LEU A 42 -2.11 9.24 -6.13
C LEU A 42 -0.83 10.04 -6.30
N ARG A 43 -0.54 10.90 -5.32
CA ARG A 43 0.69 11.69 -5.28
C ARG A 43 1.75 11.11 -4.34
N GLU A 44 1.35 10.15 -3.52
CA GLU A 44 2.17 9.45 -2.55
C GLU A 44 1.67 8.01 -2.38
N VAL A 45 2.46 7.19 -1.69
CA VAL A 45 2.06 5.82 -1.32
C VAL A 45 0.99 5.92 -0.22
N PRO A 46 -0.18 5.27 -0.36
CA PRO A 46 -1.25 5.36 0.63
C PRO A 46 -0.89 4.60 1.91
N GLU A 47 -1.20 5.20 3.05
CA GLU A 47 -1.08 4.60 4.38
C GLU A 47 -2.26 3.67 4.68
N GLY A 48 -2.09 2.78 5.66
CA GLY A 48 -3.16 1.89 6.13
C GLY A 48 -3.42 0.68 5.23
N LEU A 49 -2.52 0.41 4.28
CA LEU A 49 -2.55 -0.83 3.51
C LEU A 49 -2.41 -2.05 4.44
N PRO A 50 -3.13 -3.16 4.17
CA PRO A 50 -3.01 -4.37 4.98
C PRO A 50 -1.57 -4.92 5.00
N ALA A 51 -1.08 -5.27 6.19
CA ALA A 51 0.31 -5.72 6.35
C ALA A 51 0.65 -7.05 5.67
N ASN A 52 -0.37 -7.83 5.28
CA ASN A 52 -0.20 -9.08 4.54
C ASN A 52 -0.14 -8.90 3.02
N VAL A 53 -0.18 -7.66 2.49
CA VAL A 53 -0.03 -7.39 1.05
C VAL A 53 1.31 -7.92 0.54
N THR A 54 1.25 -8.81 -0.44
CA THR A 54 2.43 -9.36 -1.12
C THR A 54 2.68 -8.70 -2.47
N THR A 55 1.62 -8.17 -3.10
CA THR A 55 1.71 -7.49 -4.40
C THR A 55 1.00 -6.15 -4.32
N LEU A 56 1.73 -5.08 -4.58
CA LEU A 56 1.21 -3.71 -4.55
C LEU A 56 1.36 -3.07 -5.93
N SER A 57 0.23 -2.67 -6.51
CA SER A 57 0.19 -1.92 -7.76
C SER A 57 -0.10 -0.45 -7.49
N LEU A 58 0.87 0.42 -7.76
CA LEU A 58 0.77 1.88 -7.71
C LEU A 58 0.98 2.50 -9.09
N SER A 59 0.91 1.70 -10.16
CA SER A 59 1.14 2.14 -11.52
C SER A 59 0.13 3.18 -12.00
N ALA A 60 0.52 4.00 -12.98
CA ALA A 60 -0.33 5.03 -13.57
C ALA A 60 -0.91 6.01 -12.53
N ASN A 61 -0.03 6.53 -11.67
CA ASN A 61 -0.33 7.57 -10.69
C ASN A 61 0.57 8.80 -10.91
N LYS A 62 0.60 9.73 -9.96
CA LYS A 62 1.35 11.00 -10.02
C LYS A 62 2.39 11.07 -8.89
N ILE A 63 2.93 9.93 -8.46
CA ILE A 63 3.91 9.87 -7.36
C ILE A 63 5.23 10.45 -7.86
N THR A 64 5.79 11.40 -7.10
CA THR A 64 7.01 12.13 -7.49
C THR A 64 8.24 11.76 -6.66
N VAL A 65 8.03 11.32 -5.42
CA VAL A 65 9.11 10.98 -4.48
C VAL A 65 8.73 9.70 -3.73
N LEU A 66 9.65 8.75 -3.66
CA LEU A 66 9.55 7.61 -2.75
C LEU A 66 10.29 7.96 -1.46
N ARG A 67 9.54 8.37 -0.44
CA ARG A 67 10.09 8.76 0.86
C ARG A 67 10.53 7.56 1.68
N ARG A 68 11.50 7.76 2.57
CA ARG A 68 11.83 6.80 3.62
C ARG A 68 10.58 6.54 4.47
N GLY A 69 10.24 5.27 4.64
CA GLY A 69 9.07 4.86 5.41
C GLY A 69 7.76 4.81 4.63
N ALA A 70 7.73 5.20 3.35
CA ALA A 70 6.53 5.14 2.51
C ALA A 70 5.91 3.73 2.40
N PHE A 71 6.71 2.69 2.68
CA PHE A 71 6.28 1.28 2.62
C PHE A 71 6.28 0.59 3.99
N ALA A 72 6.23 1.35 5.09
CA ALA A 72 6.29 0.81 6.46
C ALA A 72 5.16 -0.18 6.77
N ASP A 73 3.97 0.04 6.19
CA ASP A 73 2.79 -0.79 6.43
C ASP A 73 2.84 -2.12 5.64
N VAL A 74 3.63 -2.22 4.58
CA VAL A 74 3.58 -3.31 3.59
C VAL A 74 4.90 -4.05 3.44
N THR A 75 5.52 -4.39 4.57
CA THR A 75 6.86 -5.01 4.63
C THR A 75 6.96 -6.40 3.97
N GLN A 76 5.82 -7.06 3.73
CA GLN A 76 5.73 -8.38 3.09
C GLN A 76 5.65 -8.32 1.55
N VAL A 77 5.71 -7.13 0.94
CA VAL A 77 5.62 -6.98 -0.51
C VAL A 77 6.80 -7.67 -1.20
N THR A 78 6.48 -8.59 -2.10
CA THR A 78 7.43 -9.25 -3.00
C THR A 78 7.43 -8.61 -4.38
N SER A 79 6.33 -7.97 -4.77
CA SER A 79 6.15 -7.36 -6.09
C SER A 79 5.58 -5.94 -5.97
N LEU A 80 6.36 -4.96 -6.39
CA LEU A 80 6.00 -3.53 -6.36
C LEU A 80 5.99 -2.95 -7.77
N TRP A 81 4.81 -2.51 -8.22
CA TRP A 81 4.61 -1.91 -9.53
C TRP A 81 4.40 -0.40 -9.40
N LEU A 82 5.34 0.39 -9.92
CA LEU A 82 5.33 1.86 -9.88
C LEU A 82 5.46 2.46 -11.29
N ALA A 83 5.21 1.66 -12.33
CA ALA A 83 5.33 2.08 -13.71
C ALA A 83 4.39 3.25 -14.03
N HIS A 84 4.79 4.13 -14.95
CA HIS A 84 3.98 5.30 -15.35
C HIS A 84 3.62 6.20 -14.17
N ASN A 85 4.61 6.56 -13.36
CA ASN A 85 4.49 7.61 -12.35
C ASN A 85 5.40 8.80 -12.75
N GLU A 86 5.55 9.76 -11.84
CA GLU A 86 6.41 10.92 -12.02
C GLU A 86 7.63 10.88 -11.08
N VAL A 87 8.08 9.69 -10.66
CA VAL A 87 9.11 9.55 -9.63
C VAL A 87 10.41 10.13 -10.14
N ARG A 88 10.93 11.14 -9.44
CA ARG A 88 12.21 11.80 -9.70
C ARG A 88 13.27 11.42 -8.68
N THR A 89 12.83 11.19 -7.44
CA THR A 89 13.70 10.95 -6.29
C THR A 89 13.25 9.72 -5.51
N VAL A 90 14.20 8.83 -5.23
CA VAL A 90 14.04 7.73 -4.29
C VAL A 90 14.95 8.06 -3.10
N GLU A 91 14.36 8.29 -1.93
CA GLU A 91 15.16 8.63 -0.76
C GLU A 91 16.04 7.43 -0.32
N PRO A 92 17.25 7.68 0.21
CA PRO A 92 18.09 6.61 0.75
C PRO A 92 17.34 5.76 1.76
N GLY A 93 17.25 4.46 1.48
CA GLY A 93 16.54 3.50 2.33
C GLY A 93 15.01 3.50 2.18
N ALA A 94 14.43 4.19 1.19
CA ALA A 94 13.00 4.14 0.91
C ALA A 94 12.48 2.71 0.70
N LEU A 95 13.26 1.87 0.02
CA LEU A 95 12.91 0.48 -0.27
C LEU A 95 13.52 -0.52 0.73
N ALA A 96 14.32 -0.07 1.70
CA ALA A 96 15.08 -0.96 2.59
C ALA A 96 14.19 -1.81 3.51
N VAL A 97 12.98 -1.35 3.82
CA VAL A 97 12.01 -2.08 4.64
C VAL A 97 11.38 -3.27 3.88
N LEU A 98 11.41 -3.23 2.54
CA LEU A 98 10.85 -4.28 1.67
C LEU A 98 11.84 -5.44 1.52
N SER A 99 12.19 -6.09 2.63
CA SER A 99 13.20 -7.16 2.69
C SER A 99 12.89 -8.38 1.82
N GLN A 100 11.62 -8.57 1.43
CA GLN A 100 11.14 -9.68 0.60
C GLN A 100 10.96 -9.29 -0.87
N LEU A 101 11.31 -8.07 -1.27
CA LEU A 101 11.08 -7.56 -2.62
C LEU A 101 11.89 -8.36 -3.65
N LYS A 102 11.19 -8.93 -4.63
CA LYS A 102 11.76 -9.72 -5.73
C LYS A 102 11.55 -9.03 -7.08
N ASN A 103 10.44 -8.32 -7.22
CA ASN A 103 10.03 -7.66 -8.45
C ASN A 103 9.77 -6.18 -8.18
N LEU A 104 10.48 -5.31 -8.89
CA LEU A 104 10.32 -3.88 -8.83
C LEU A 104 10.23 -3.33 -10.24
N ASP A 105 9.15 -2.63 -10.55
CA ASP A 105 9.00 -1.92 -11.81
C ASP A 105 8.91 -0.42 -11.58
N LEU A 106 9.93 0.29 -12.03
CA LEU A 106 10.02 1.76 -12.03
C LEU A 106 10.04 2.31 -13.46
N SER A 107 9.67 1.52 -14.46
CA SER A 107 9.65 1.94 -15.86
C SER A 107 8.73 3.16 -16.06
N HIS A 108 9.03 3.97 -17.09
CA HIS A 108 8.24 5.16 -17.39
C HIS A 108 8.09 6.13 -16.19
N ASN A 109 9.20 6.39 -15.50
CA ASN A 109 9.35 7.44 -14.49
C ASN A 109 10.44 8.45 -14.94
N PHE A 110 10.75 9.43 -14.09
CA PHE A 110 11.77 10.47 -14.35
C PHE A 110 12.98 10.33 -13.41
N ILE A 111 13.35 9.10 -13.07
CA ILE A 111 14.43 8.82 -12.13
C ILE A 111 15.75 9.26 -12.75
N SER A 112 16.39 10.22 -12.10
CA SER A 112 17.71 10.76 -12.50
C SER A 112 18.82 10.39 -11.50
N SER A 113 18.44 9.98 -10.30
CA SER A 113 19.32 9.49 -9.23
C SER A 113 18.59 8.41 -8.43
N PHE A 114 19.28 7.32 -8.11
CA PHE A 114 18.75 6.17 -7.38
C PHE A 114 19.67 5.78 -6.24
#